data_AF-A0A0D0TSE8-F1
#
_entry.id   AF-A0A0D0TSE8-F1
#
_cell.length_a   1.000
_cell.length_b   1.000
_cell.length_c   1.000
_cell.angle_alpha   90.00
_cell.angle_beta   90.00
_cell.angle_gamma   90.00
#
_symmetry.space_group_name_H-M   'P 1'
#
loop_
_entity.id
_entity.type
_entity.pdbx_description
1 polymer ?
#
loop_
_entity_poly.entity_id
_entity_poly.type
_entity_poly.pdbx_seq_one_letter_code
_entity_poly.pdbx_strand_id
1 'polypeptide(L)'
;MEHTEPMKRPRSPSPQQAEAPEAKRPHIELAPVPAAVQVDAEEAMFNVEEEIQSGKGRRGKRGNGGQARKEKKEKRDAKDPRAQRAWEPREKTDGEKRLPKRRCAVLIGYCGTGYQGMQIQDHTDRTIEGEIFAALVKAGAVSTDNAVDARKVDIARAARTDAGVHAAGNVISIKMITEPPLPEGFKNVAEYVNTFLPDQIRMWGWVRTVKSFNARTAADSRIYEYLLPSYCLIPPHKDDPLAKHLDISSPDWREIVGQDPCSFADARFPMPTSDEGEVDPKVRGEYERKRKWRVDEKTLNRFRDIVAQYKGTHNFYNYTVGKPFNDRAVKRFMIRLEVKEPKVYGEIEWISVQIHGQSFMLHQIRKMISMAMLACRTGSPPSLLPETFGPKKIHIPKAPPLGLLLEAPQFGVYNDRITQKLNGITEDRDPVNFGLYADEIYAFKVKWIYEMLRKEELEKNVFHKWIQMMDNIKNDSLGYLNSKGIIPAEATALVLEQESKRREGQKAQKEGAEAGAEEIESDDEEVDQEALKRGDLEG
;
A
#
# COMPACT_ATOMS: atom_id res chain seq x y z
N MET A 1 -74.47 1.28 41.18
CA MET A 1 -74.09 1.31 39.76
C MET A 1 -74.17 2.78 39.34
N GLU A 2 -73.20 3.45 38.77
CA GLU A 2 -71.76 3.28 38.55
C GLU A 2 -71.33 4.63 37.91
N HIS A 3 -70.07 5.02 38.07
CA HIS A 3 -69.38 6.10 37.35
C HIS A 3 -69.68 7.58 37.67
N THR A 4 -68.69 8.15 38.35
CA THR A 4 -68.34 9.55 38.56
C THR A 4 -67.42 10.11 37.46
N GLU A 5 -67.68 11.33 36.99
CA GLU A 5 -66.69 12.25 36.40
C GLU A 5 -66.92 13.67 36.98
N PRO A 6 -65.87 14.46 37.30
CA PRO A 6 -66.02 15.85 37.73
C PRO A 6 -65.49 16.89 36.72
N MET A 7 -66.14 18.07 36.72
CA MET A 7 -65.79 19.26 35.93
C MET A 7 -64.89 20.29 36.66
N LYS A 8 -63.93 20.86 35.90
CA LYS A 8 -63.44 22.28 35.76
C LYS A 8 -62.66 23.06 36.86
N ARG A 9 -61.40 23.44 36.47
CA ARG A 9 -60.65 24.77 36.38
C ARG A 9 -60.49 25.69 37.64
N PRO A 10 -59.44 26.56 37.79
CA PRO A 10 -58.85 27.54 36.83
C PRO A 10 -57.31 27.87 36.93
N ARG A 11 -56.86 28.99 36.34
CA ARG A 11 -55.50 29.36 35.79
C ARG A 11 -54.44 30.04 36.72
N SER A 12 -53.14 29.83 36.36
CA SER A 12 -51.92 30.72 36.29
C SER A 12 -51.31 31.34 37.58
N PRO A 13 -49.95 31.48 37.73
CA PRO A 13 -49.07 32.36 36.92
C PRO A 13 -47.62 31.86 36.62
N SER A 14 -46.95 32.55 35.68
CA SER A 14 -45.55 32.38 35.24
C SER A 14 -44.51 32.85 36.28
N PRO A 15 -43.26 32.36 36.20
CA PRO A 15 -42.12 33.29 36.29
C PRO A 15 -40.90 32.98 35.39
N GLN A 16 -40.43 34.06 34.75
CA GLN A 16 -39.02 34.47 34.55
C GLN A 16 -38.05 33.52 33.83
N GLN A 17 -37.79 33.84 32.55
CA GLN A 17 -36.59 33.46 31.82
C GLN A 17 -35.40 34.30 32.33
N ALA A 18 -34.36 33.63 32.81
CA ALA A 18 -33.03 34.20 32.95
C ALA A 18 -32.21 33.81 31.71
N GLU A 19 -31.69 34.82 30.99
CA GLU A 19 -30.74 34.64 29.89
C GLU A 19 -29.39 34.11 30.42
N ALA A 20 -28.85 33.10 29.73
CA ALA A 20 -27.45 32.73 29.78
C ALA A 20 -26.90 32.77 28.34
N PRO A 21 -25.74 33.40 28.08
CA PRO A 21 -25.27 33.61 26.71
C PRO A 21 -24.73 32.32 26.08
N GLU A 22 -25.19 32.08 24.85
CA GLU A 22 -24.69 31.07 23.91
C GLU A 22 -23.30 31.43 23.38
N ALA A 23 -22.35 30.50 23.46
CA ALA A 23 -21.18 30.47 22.59
C ALA A 23 -21.09 29.09 21.93
N LYS A 24 -21.98 28.88 20.95
CA LYS A 24 -21.97 27.74 20.02
C LYS A 24 -20.69 27.78 19.19
N ARG A 25 -19.91 26.70 19.22
CA ARG A 25 -19.07 26.32 18.07
C ARG A 25 -19.97 25.58 17.07
N PRO A 26 -19.86 25.82 15.76
CA PRO A 26 -20.75 25.17 14.80
C PRO A 26 -20.40 23.67 14.74
N HIS A 27 -21.31 22.86 15.25
CA HIS A 27 -21.37 21.44 14.92
C HIS A 27 -21.79 21.37 13.46
N ILE A 28 -20.87 21.00 12.56
CA ILE A 28 -21.18 20.82 11.15
C ILE A 28 -22.00 19.52 11.04
N GLU A 29 -23.27 19.63 10.68
CA GLU A 29 -24.14 18.50 10.39
C GLU A 29 -23.64 17.78 9.12
N LEU A 30 -23.55 16.46 9.20
CA LEU A 30 -23.27 15.60 8.05
C LEU A 30 -24.51 15.56 7.14
N ALA A 31 -24.40 16.12 5.94
CA ALA A 31 -25.41 15.95 4.90
C ALA A 31 -25.37 14.51 4.35
N PRO A 32 -26.52 13.92 3.96
CA PRO A 32 -26.58 12.61 3.35
C PRO A 32 -25.97 12.62 1.94
N VAL A 33 -25.34 11.50 1.58
CA VAL A 33 -24.65 11.25 0.30
C VAL A 33 -25.60 11.48 -0.90
N PRO A 34 -25.32 12.43 -1.82
CA PRO A 34 -26.03 12.52 -3.08
C PRO A 34 -25.49 11.49 -4.08
N ALA A 35 -26.40 10.91 -4.87
CA ALA A 35 -26.08 10.02 -5.97
C ALA A 35 -25.40 10.75 -7.14
N ALA A 36 -24.48 10.02 -7.79
CA ALA A 36 -23.86 10.19 -9.11
C ALA A 36 -24.07 11.53 -9.85
N VAL A 37 -22.97 12.23 -10.14
CA VAL A 37 -22.92 13.29 -11.15
C VAL A 37 -21.89 12.92 -12.22
N GLN A 38 -22.32 12.93 -13.48
CA GLN A 38 -21.50 12.69 -14.68
C GLN A 38 -20.69 13.94 -15.04
N VAL A 39 -19.42 13.79 -15.42
CA VAL A 39 -18.65 14.84 -16.09
C VAL A 39 -17.74 14.23 -17.17
N ASP A 40 -17.68 14.92 -18.30
CA ASP A 40 -17.17 14.55 -19.63
C ASP A 40 -15.62 14.56 -19.74
N ALA A 41 -15.05 13.76 -20.65
CA ALA A 41 -13.69 13.24 -20.59
C ALA A 41 -12.64 13.91 -21.52
N GLU A 42 -12.96 15.01 -22.20
CA GLU A 42 -12.09 15.56 -23.26
C GLU A 42 -11.35 16.89 -22.98
N GLU A 43 -11.62 17.63 -21.90
CA GLU A 43 -10.96 18.93 -21.66
C GLU A 43 -9.98 18.91 -20.47
N ALA A 44 -8.69 18.69 -20.73
CA ALA A 44 -7.58 19.46 -20.14
C ALA A 44 -6.24 19.01 -20.75
N MET A 45 -5.89 19.70 -21.84
CA MET A 45 -4.73 19.52 -22.69
C MET A 45 -3.47 20.27 -22.18
N PHE A 46 -2.32 19.58 -22.28
CA PHE A 46 -1.00 20.02 -22.78
C PHE A 46 -0.01 20.92 -21.97
N ASN A 47 1.22 20.35 -21.88
CA ASN A 47 2.58 20.89 -21.98
C ASN A 47 3.16 21.91 -20.97
N VAL A 48 4.39 21.64 -20.49
CA VAL A 48 5.65 22.37 -20.85
C VAL A 48 6.88 21.51 -20.49
N GLU A 49 7.84 21.45 -21.43
CA GLU A 49 9.13 20.73 -21.47
C GLU A 49 10.32 21.52 -20.84
N GLU A 50 11.38 20.77 -20.47
CA GLU A 50 12.86 21.05 -20.54
C GLU A 50 13.47 22.30 -19.84
N GLU A 51 14.72 22.35 -19.31
CA GLU A 51 15.94 21.55 -19.44
C GLU A 51 16.99 21.91 -18.33
N ILE A 52 17.60 20.86 -17.75
CA ILE A 52 19.00 20.54 -17.40
C ILE A 52 20.08 21.66 -17.16
N GLN A 53 20.93 21.44 -16.12
CA GLN A 53 22.43 21.43 -16.10
C GLN A 53 22.99 22.05 -14.79
N SER A 54 24.15 21.70 -14.22
CA SER A 54 25.05 20.55 -14.17
C SER A 54 26.19 20.90 -13.17
N GLY A 55 26.96 19.91 -12.67
CA GLY A 55 28.31 20.14 -12.10
C GLY A 55 28.58 19.54 -10.71
N LYS A 56 29.10 18.30 -10.58
CA LYS A 56 30.54 17.90 -10.48
C LYS A 56 31.32 18.75 -9.45
N GLY A 57 31.92 18.24 -8.36
CA GLY A 57 32.76 17.05 -8.13
C GLY A 57 33.93 17.52 -7.22
N ARG A 58 34.35 16.84 -6.16
CA ARG A 58 35.50 15.89 -6.05
C ARG A 58 35.92 15.88 -4.56
N ARG A 59 36.04 14.74 -3.85
CA ARG A 59 37.10 13.71 -3.84
C ARG A 59 38.21 13.97 -2.79
N GLY A 60 38.44 13.02 -1.88
CA GLY A 60 39.66 12.95 -1.04
C GLY A 60 39.48 12.23 0.31
N LYS A 61 39.29 10.91 0.38
CA LYS A 61 40.28 9.80 0.50
C LYS A 61 40.96 9.59 1.87
N ARG A 62 40.81 8.34 2.35
CA ARG A 62 41.72 7.47 3.14
C ARG A 62 41.94 7.83 4.62
N GLY A 63 41.84 6.90 5.57
CA GLY A 63 41.59 5.45 5.47
C GLY A 63 41.98 4.73 6.76
N ASN A 64 41.48 3.49 6.86
CA ASN A 64 42.03 2.31 7.55
C ASN A 64 42.34 2.42 9.06
N GLY A 65 41.86 1.56 9.94
CA GLY A 65 41.25 0.24 9.80
C GLY A 65 41.65 -0.60 11.01
N GLY A 66 40.86 -1.63 11.29
CA GLY A 66 41.28 -2.79 12.10
C GLY A 66 41.26 -2.57 13.62
N GLN A 67 40.22 -3.05 14.29
CA GLN A 67 40.26 -4.40 14.89
C GLN A 67 41.29 -4.55 16.01
N ALA A 68 40.83 -4.30 17.22
CA ALA A 68 41.12 -5.19 18.35
C ALA A 68 39.87 -5.18 19.23
N ARG A 69 38.92 -6.08 18.94
CA ARG A 69 38.67 -7.25 19.80
C ARG A 69 38.77 -6.86 21.28
N LYS A 70 37.66 -6.45 21.88
CA LYS A 70 36.73 -7.40 22.52
C LYS A 70 37.43 -8.33 23.52
N GLU A 71 38.36 -7.81 24.30
CA GLU A 71 38.83 -8.42 25.54
C GLU A 71 39.00 -7.36 26.63
N LYS A 72 37.85 -6.95 27.20
CA LYS A 72 37.66 -6.50 28.59
C LYS A 72 36.29 -5.84 28.71
N LYS A 73 35.26 -6.69 28.58
CA LYS A 73 33.87 -6.40 28.93
C LYS A 73 33.65 -6.46 30.46
N GLU A 74 34.70 -6.52 31.26
CA GLU A 74 34.62 -6.56 32.72
C GLU A 74 35.82 -5.79 33.28
N LYS A 75 35.53 -4.68 33.99
CA LYS A 75 36.42 -3.60 34.50
C LYS A 75 36.29 -2.28 33.73
N ARG A 76 35.15 -1.61 33.91
CA ARG A 76 35.01 -0.18 33.58
C ARG A 76 34.00 0.56 34.46
N ASP A 77 33.80 0.11 35.69
CA ASP A 77 33.42 0.98 36.78
C ASP A 77 34.69 1.55 37.41
N ALA A 78 34.73 2.88 37.49
CA ALA A 78 35.77 3.75 38.04
C ALA A 78 36.87 4.27 37.07
N LYS A 79 36.73 5.58 36.82
CA LYS A 79 37.70 6.62 36.40
C LYS A 79 38.03 6.77 34.90
N ASP A 80 37.36 7.74 34.26
CA ASP A 80 38.01 8.78 33.45
C ASP A 80 37.18 10.10 33.49
N PRO A 81 37.79 11.29 33.63
CA PRO A 81 37.17 12.55 34.03
C PRO A 81 36.59 13.30 32.82
N ARG A 82 35.50 12.77 32.26
CA ARG A 82 34.54 13.54 31.45
C ARG A 82 33.16 13.51 32.10
N ALA A 83 33.15 13.71 33.41
CA ALA A 83 32.02 14.36 34.05
C ALA A 83 31.96 15.80 33.51
N GLN A 84 30.74 16.25 33.20
CA GLN A 84 30.41 17.64 32.96
C GLN A 84 31.04 18.25 31.69
N ARG A 85 30.56 17.83 30.52
CA ARG A 85 30.18 18.90 29.58
C ARG A 85 28.95 19.53 30.19
N ALA A 86 29.19 20.65 30.88
CA ALA A 86 28.14 21.55 31.30
C ALA A 86 27.18 21.68 30.12
N TRP A 87 25.91 21.39 30.37
CA TRP A 87 24.85 21.86 29.50
C TRP A 87 25.01 23.37 29.48
N GLU A 88 25.64 23.91 28.43
CA GLU A 88 25.50 25.31 28.11
C GLU A 88 24.06 25.44 27.59
N PRO A 89 23.19 26.20 28.29
CA PRO A 89 21.93 26.56 27.70
C PRO A 89 22.28 27.23 26.38
N ARG A 90 21.92 26.61 25.26
CA ARG A 90 21.77 27.34 24.01
C ARG A 90 20.85 28.51 24.37
N GLU A 91 21.30 29.74 24.09
CA GLU A 91 20.49 30.94 24.33
C GLU A 91 19.08 30.64 23.81
N LYS A 92 18.13 30.54 24.75
CA LYS A 92 16.73 30.58 24.38
C LYS A 92 16.58 31.92 23.71
N THR A 93 16.17 31.93 22.45
CA THR A 93 15.54 33.12 21.88
C THR A 93 14.31 33.39 22.74
N ASP A 94 14.51 34.19 23.78
CA ASP A 94 13.49 34.63 24.71
C ASP A 94 12.44 35.40 23.91
N GLY A 95 11.27 34.79 23.70
CA GLY A 95 10.14 35.46 23.08
C GLY A 95 9.07 34.57 22.46
N GLU A 96 9.40 33.38 21.96
CA GLU A 96 8.39 32.54 21.32
C GLU A 96 7.50 31.84 22.35
N LYS A 97 6.25 32.31 22.47
CA LYS A 97 5.20 31.63 23.25
C LYS A 97 5.12 30.17 22.79
N ARG A 98 5.41 29.24 23.70
CA ARG A 98 5.25 27.79 23.44
C ARG A 98 3.77 27.46 23.23
N LEU A 99 3.37 27.31 21.97
CA LEU A 99 2.02 26.94 21.60
C LEU A 99 1.70 25.50 22.05
N PRO A 100 0.45 25.22 22.45
CA PRO A 100 0.06 23.91 22.97
C PRO A 100 0.16 22.83 21.88
N LYS A 101 0.97 21.81 22.14
CA LYS A 101 1.02 20.60 21.31
C LYS A 101 -0.12 19.66 21.68
N ARG A 102 -0.78 19.08 20.68
CA ARG A 102 -1.85 18.08 20.84
C ARG A 102 -1.58 16.88 19.93
N ARG A 103 -2.14 15.73 20.30
CA ARG A 103 -2.14 14.56 19.43
C ARG A 103 -3.18 14.78 18.34
N CYS A 104 -2.77 14.60 17.09
CA CYS A 104 -3.62 14.71 15.93
C CYS A 104 -3.49 13.48 15.04
N ALA A 105 -4.56 13.17 14.31
CA ALA A 105 -4.54 12.31 13.14
C ALA A 105 -4.50 13.21 11.90
N VAL A 106 -3.50 13.05 11.05
CA VAL A 106 -3.34 13.77 9.78
C VAL A 106 -3.74 12.83 8.66
N LEU A 107 -4.70 13.25 7.84
CA LEU A 107 -5.23 12.51 6.72
C LEU A 107 -4.49 12.96 5.46
N ILE A 108 -3.90 12.01 4.74
CA ILE A 108 -3.01 12.28 3.62
C ILE A 108 -3.32 11.38 2.43
N GLY A 109 -2.96 11.83 1.23
CA GLY A 109 -2.94 11.05 -0.01
C GLY A 109 -1.66 11.33 -0.78
N TYR A 110 -1.17 10.35 -1.52
CA TYR A 110 0.06 10.47 -2.30
C TYR A 110 0.15 9.47 -3.45
N CYS A 111 0.85 9.89 -4.51
CA CYS A 111 1.38 9.00 -5.53
C CYS A 111 2.78 8.53 -5.13
N GLY A 112 2.97 7.21 -5.01
CA GLY A 112 4.23 6.62 -4.53
C GLY A 112 5.36 6.57 -5.56
N THR A 113 5.09 6.90 -6.83
CA THR A 113 6.11 6.89 -7.88
C THR A 113 7.27 7.82 -7.53
N GLY A 114 8.50 7.30 -7.60
CA GLY A 114 9.72 8.05 -7.29
C GLY A 114 10.03 8.18 -5.79
N TYR A 115 9.27 7.52 -4.92
CA TYR A 115 9.56 7.43 -3.47
C TYR A 115 9.88 6.00 -3.05
N GLN A 116 10.79 5.85 -2.09
CA GLN A 116 11.18 4.56 -1.51
C GLN A 116 10.24 4.17 -0.36
N GLY A 117 8.94 4.26 -0.65
CA GLY A 117 7.87 3.96 0.30
C GLY A 117 7.61 5.12 1.25
N MET A 118 6.81 4.83 2.27
CA MET A 118 6.35 5.90 3.17
C MET A 118 7.25 6.12 4.39
N GLN A 119 8.12 5.20 4.81
CA GLN A 119 8.88 5.35 6.07
C GLN A 119 10.17 6.09 5.89
N ILE A 120 10.44 7.07 6.76
CA ILE A 120 11.77 7.65 6.89
C ILE A 120 12.74 6.52 7.22
N GLN A 121 13.74 6.36 6.37
CA GLN A 121 14.84 5.43 6.54
C GLN A 121 16.14 6.24 6.58
N ASP A 122 17.13 5.76 7.32
CA ASP A 122 18.39 6.49 7.53
C ASP A 122 19.27 6.56 6.26
N HIS A 123 18.95 5.75 5.25
CA HIS A 123 19.72 5.60 4.02
C HIS A 123 19.05 6.23 2.79
N THR A 124 17.84 6.80 2.92
CA THR A 124 17.08 7.38 1.80
C THR A 124 16.52 8.76 2.15
N ASP A 125 16.72 9.72 1.25
CA ASP A 125 16.27 11.10 1.47
C ASP A 125 14.83 11.35 0.96
N ARG A 126 14.27 10.45 0.13
CA ARG A 126 12.97 10.65 -0.53
C ARG A 126 11.92 9.64 -0.06
N THR A 127 11.31 9.95 1.07
CA THR A 127 10.20 9.19 1.67
C THR A 127 8.99 10.10 1.87
N ILE A 128 7.78 9.54 1.76
CA ILE A 128 6.54 10.33 1.90
C ILE A 128 6.44 10.98 3.28
N GLU A 129 6.79 10.25 4.34
CA GLU A 129 6.77 10.78 5.72
C GLU A 129 7.80 11.88 5.92
N GLY A 130 8.96 11.81 5.26
CA GLY A 130 9.99 12.86 5.28
C GLY A 130 9.48 14.19 4.68
N GLU A 131 8.85 14.13 3.50
CA GLU A 131 8.29 15.32 2.83
C GLU A 131 7.16 15.96 3.67
N ILE A 132 6.25 15.14 4.21
CA ILE A 132 5.16 15.63 5.06
C ILE A 132 5.68 16.23 6.35
N PHE A 133 6.69 15.60 6.97
CA PHE A 133 7.29 16.12 8.18
C PHE A 133 8.01 17.45 7.92
N ALA A 134 8.77 17.57 6.83
CA ALA A 134 9.41 18.81 6.44
C ALA A 134 8.39 19.93 6.15
N ALA A 135 7.28 19.62 5.48
CA ALA A 135 6.20 20.58 5.23
C ALA A 135 5.51 21.03 6.53
N LEU A 136 5.28 20.13 7.48
CA LEU A 136 4.73 20.46 8.79
C LEU A 136 5.66 21.34 9.63
N VAL A 137 6.97 21.16 9.52
CA VAL A 137 7.97 22.05 10.14
C VAL A 137 7.93 23.43 9.51
N LYS A 138 7.94 23.53 8.18
CA LYS A 138 7.86 24.82 7.45
C LYS A 138 6.56 25.58 7.74
N ALA A 139 5.45 24.86 7.90
CA ALA A 139 4.16 25.42 8.26
C ALA A 139 4.06 25.87 9.74
N GLY A 140 5.10 25.65 10.56
CA GLY A 140 5.09 25.99 11.99
C GLY A 140 4.26 25.04 12.87
N ALA A 141 3.71 23.96 12.29
CA ALA A 141 2.95 22.96 13.03
C ALA A 141 3.85 22.07 13.90
N VAL A 142 5.14 21.94 13.55
CA VAL A 142 6.18 21.31 14.37
C VAL A 142 7.23 22.35 14.74
N SER A 143 7.49 22.50 16.04
CA SER A 143 8.51 23.44 16.53
C SER A 143 9.90 23.10 16.00
N THR A 144 10.72 24.11 15.75
CA THR A 144 12.13 24.00 15.31
C THR A 144 12.96 23.06 16.19
N ASP A 145 12.77 23.07 17.51
CA ASP A 145 13.43 22.13 18.46
C ASP A 145 13.16 20.64 18.18
N ASN A 146 12.00 20.35 17.59
CA ASN A 146 11.53 19.01 17.28
C ASN A 146 11.76 18.63 15.81
N ALA A 147 12.11 19.58 14.95
CA ALA A 147 12.31 19.38 13.52
C ALA A 147 13.48 18.43 13.19
N VAL A 148 14.41 18.24 14.13
CA VAL A 148 15.59 17.39 13.94
C VAL A 148 15.29 15.90 14.10
N ASP A 149 14.21 15.53 14.80
CA ASP A 149 13.91 14.12 15.08
C ASP A 149 12.40 13.86 15.14
N ALA A 150 11.91 13.12 14.14
CA ALA A 150 10.52 12.65 14.03
C ALA A 150 10.06 11.83 15.26
N ARG A 151 10.98 11.21 16.01
CA ARG A 151 10.64 10.47 17.24
C ARG A 151 10.17 11.40 18.35
N LYS A 152 10.61 12.67 18.37
CA LYS A 152 10.18 13.67 19.37
C LYS A 152 8.72 14.09 19.21
N VAL A 153 8.16 13.94 18.01
CA VAL A 153 6.74 14.20 17.75
C VAL A 153 5.89 12.93 17.76
N ASP A 154 6.51 11.77 18.04
CA ASP A 154 5.85 10.48 18.21
C ASP A 154 4.93 10.15 17.03
N ILE A 155 5.54 10.18 15.83
CA ILE A 155 4.90 9.82 14.57
C ILE A 155 4.64 8.31 14.55
N ALA A 156 3.40 7.96 14.22
CA ALA A 156 3.01 6.60 13.85
C ALA A 156 2.02 6.64 12.69
N ARG A 157 1.92 5.54 11.95
CA ARG A 157 1.22 5.46 10.66
C ARG A 157 0.24 4.29 10.63
N ALA A 158 -0.89 4.48 9.97
CA ALA A 158 -1.91 3.44 9.87
C ALA A 158 -1.50 2.28 8.96
N ALA A 159 -0.83 2.58 7.86
CA ALA A 159 -0.30 1.62 6.89
C ALA A 159 1.15 1.94 6.50
N ARG A 160 1.94 0.87 6.31
CA ARG A 160 3.26 0.94 5.69
C ARG A 160 3.08 0.51 4.23
N THR A 161 3.26 1.45 3.32
CA THR A 161 3.30 1.20 1.87
C THR A 161 4.75 0.98 1.44
N ASP A 162 4.94 -0.04 0.61
CA ASP A 162 6.23 -0.37 0.01
C ASP A 162 6.62 0.67 -1.06
N ALA A 163 7.84 0.58 -1.58
CA ALA A 163 8.30 1.47 -2.65
C ALA A 163 7.40 1.39 -3.89
N GLY A 164 7.06 2.56 -4.45
CA GLY A 164 6.18 2.69 -5.60
C GLY A 164 4.68 2.48 -5.33
N VAL A 165 4.26 2.13 -4.10
CA VAL A 165 2.85 1.92 -3.77
C VAL A 165 2.14 3.25 -3.51
N HIS A 166 0.97 3.44 -4.11
CA HIS A 166 0.17 4.66 -3.99
C HIS A 166 -0.80 4.59 -2.79
N ALA A 167 -1.26 5.75 -2.30
CA ALA A 167 -2.33 5.84 -1.31
C ALA A 167 -3.28 7.00 -1.60
N ALA A 168 -4.57 6.71 -1.76
CA ALA A 168 -5.61 7.73 -1.81
C ALA A 168 -5.84 8.34 -0.42
N GLY A 169 -5.83 7.48 0.60
CA GLY A 169 -5.98 7.83 2.00
C GLY A 169 -5.04 7.04 2.88
N ASN A 170 -4.19 7.74 3.62
CA ASN A 170 -3.46 7.20 4.76
C ASN A 170 -3.57 8.14 5.95
N VAL A 171 -3.26 7.63 7.14
CA VAL A 171 -3.31 8.42 8.37
C VAL A 171 -1.99 8.34 9.11
N ILE A 172 -1.47 9.51 9.48
CA ILE A 172 -0.34 9.66 10.39
C ILE A 172 -0.86 10.23 11.71
N SER A 173 -0.55 9.58 12.83
CA SER A 173 -0.71 10.18 14.16
C SER A 173 0.56 10.92 14.55
N ILE A 174 0.46 12.19 14.93
CA ILE A 174 1.58 13.06 15.28
C ILE A 174 1.21 14.00 16.43
N LYS A 175 2.19 14.44 17.23
CA LYS A 175 2.05 15.58 18.14
C LYS A 175 2.42 16.88 17.41
N MET A 176 1.43 17.70 17.11
CA MET A 176 1.62 18.98 16.41
C MET A 176 0.94 20.14 17.16
N ILE A 177 1.33 21.35 16.82
CA ILE A 177 0.67 22.59 17.23
C ILE A 177 -0.59 22.74 16.38
N THR A 178 -1.75 22.90 17.03
CA THR A 178 -3.05 22.92 16.34
C THR A 178 -3.38 24.27 15.70
N GLU A 179 -2.86 25.35 16.29
CA GLU A 179 -3.09 26.72 15.86
C GLU A 179 -1.73 27.42 15.69
N PRO A 180 -0.94 27.05 14.67
CA PRO A 180 0.27 27.79 14.33
C PRO A 180 -0.10 29.18 13.79
N PRO A 181 0.79 30.18 13.89
CA PRO A 181 0.56 31.48 13.25
C PRO A 181 0.53 31.28 11.72
N LEU A 182 -0.68 31.29 11.15
CA LEU A 182 -0.89 31.17 9.71
C LEU A 182 -0.77 32.54 9.04
N PRO A 183 -0.15 32.64 7.86
CA PRO A 183 -0.17 33.87 7.07
C PRO A 183 -1.61 34.26 6.68
N GLU A 184 -1.85 35.55 6.47
CA GLU A 184 -3.14 36.06 5.98
C GLU A 184 -3.49 35.41 4.63
N GLY A 185 -4.71 34.87 4.53
CA GLY A 185 -5.21 34.21 3.32
C GLY A 185 -5.36 32.68 3.41
N PHE A 186 -4.72 32.03 4.39
CA PHE A 186 -4.91 30.59 4.63
C PHE A 186 -6.00 30.36 5.67
N LYS A 187 -6.99 29.52 5.34
CA LYS A 187 -8.09 29.21 6.27
C LYS A 187 -7.66 28.18 7.30
N ASN A 188 -6.89 27.18 6.85
CA ASN A 188 -6.55 26.00 7.63
C ASN A 188 -5.08 25.60 7.50
N VAL A 189 -4.55 24.92 8.52
CA VAL A 189 -3.18 24.37 8.53
C VAL A 189 -2.92 23.44 7.33
N ALA A 190 -3.92 22.67 6.91
CA ALA A 190 -3.78 21.75 5.77
C ALA A 190 -3.51 22.49 4.45
N GLU A 191 -4.21 23.59 4.17
CA GLU A 191 -3.99 24.41 2.98
C GLU A 191 -2.57 24.97 2.95
N TYR A 192 -2.09 25.47 4.10
CA TYR A 192 -0.75 26.03 4.20
C TYR A 192 0.33 24.95 4.05
N VAL A 193 0.15 23.78 4.67
CA VAL A 193 1.06 22.63 4.52
C VAL A 193 1.13 22.18 3.05
N ASN A 194 0.00 22.16 2.33
CA ASN A 194 -0.04 21.78 0.92
C ASN A 194 0.76 22.71 0.01
N THR A 195 1.04 23.96 0.39
CA THR A 195 1.91 24.86 -0.40
C THR A 195 3.39 24.46 -0.38
N PHE A 196 3.80 23.70 0.63
CA PHE A 196 5.17 23.19 0.76
C PHE A 196 5.31 21.75 0.24
N LEU A 197 4.20 21.10 -0.07
CA LEU A 197 4.16 19.74 -0.58
C LEU A 197 4.14 19.72 -2.11
N PRO A 198 4.82 18.75 -2.75
CA PRO A 198 4.68 18.56 -4.19
C PRO A 198 3.25 18.15 -4.55
N ASP A 199 2.83 18.39 -5.80
CA ASP A 199 1.44 18.18 -6.20
C ASP A 199 0.92 16.75 -6.05
N GLN A 200 1.84 15.80 -6.13
CA GLN A 200 1.59 14.37 -5.96
C GLN A 200 1.47 13.92 -4.50
N ILE A 201 1.58 14.82 -3.52
CA ILE A 201 1.33 14.56 -2.09
C ILE A 201 0.35 15.63 -1.58
N ARG A 202 -0.70 15.19 -0.89
CA ARG A 202 -1.74 16.06 -0.34
C ARG A 202 -2.07 15.71 1.09
N MET A 203 -2.20 16.73 1.92
CA MET A 203 -2.84 16.66 3.23
C MET A 203 -4.31 17.06 3.04
N TRP A 204 -5.21 16.09 3.22
CA TRP A 204 -6.66 16.32 3.16
C TRP A 204 -7.12 17.18 4.34
N GLY A 205 -6.61 16.85 5.52
CA GLY A 205 -7.00 17.52 6.75
C GLY A 205 -6.35 16.88 7.96
N TRP A 206 -6.78 17.31 9.13
CA TRP A 206 -6.35 16.74 10.39
C TRP A 206 -7.46 16.82 11.44
N VAL A 207 -7.38 15.94 12.43
CA VAL A 207 -8.34 15.82 13.52
C VAL A 207 -7.60 15.71 14.85
N ARG A 208 -8.05 16.42 15.88
CA ARG A 208 -7.51 16.28 17.24
C ARG A 208 -7.96 14.95 17.85
N THR A 209 -7.01 14.12 18.27
CA THR A 209 -7.28 12.77 18.80
C THR A 209 -6.87 12.63 20.27
N VAL A 210 -7.30 11.53 20.91
CA VAL A 210 -6.96 11.24 22.32
C VAL A 210 -5.45 11.12 22.49
N LYS A 211 -4.93 11.41 23.68
CA LYS A 211 -3.47 11.44 23.92
C LYS A 211 -2.79 10.10 23.58
N SER A 212 -3.50 8.99 23.80
CA SER A 212 -3.09 7.61 23.52
C SER A 212 -3.35 7.15 22.08
N PHE A 213 -3.91 7.99 21.22
CA PHE A 213 -4.18 7.60 19.83
C PHE A 213 -2.89 7.31 19.08
N ASN A 214 -2.84 6.14 18.45
CA ASN A 214 -1.78 5.72 17.56
C ASN A 214 -2.44 5.17 16.28
N ALA A 215 -2.13 5.77 15.14
CA ALA A 215 -2.80 5.45 13.88
C ALA A 215 -2.66 3.97 13.48
N ARG A 216 -1.58 3.29 13.89
CA ARG A 216 -1.34 1.87 13.58
C ARG A 216 -2.29 0.96 14.34
N THR A 217 -2.39 1.17 15.65
CA THR A 217 -3.14 0.28 16.56
C THR A 217 -4.61 0.63 16.65
N ALA A 218 -4.98 1.88 16.35
CA ALA A 218 -6.37 2.31 16.30
C ALA A 218 -7.06 1.95 14.98
N ALA A 219 -6.31 1.62 13.92
CA ALA A 219 -6.89 1.19 12.65
C ALA A 219 -7.37 -0.27 12.72
N ASP A 220 -8.68 -0.44 12.60
CA ASP A 220 -9.38 -1.73 12.73
C ASP A 220 -9.19 -2.60 11.48
N SER A 221 -9.21 -1.95 10.32
CA SER A 221 -9.09 -2.59 9.01
C SER A 221 -8.52 -1.62 7.98
N ARG A 222 -8.12 -2.15 6.82
CA ARG A 222 -7.63 -1.35 5.70
C ARG A 222 -8.32 -1.81 4.42
N ILE A 223 -8.63 -0.85 3.56
CA ILE A 223 -9.17 -1.10 2.23
C ILE A 223 -8.05 -0.79 1.24
N TYR A 224 -7.73 -1.77 0.40
CA TYR A 224 -6.85 -1.61 -0.74
C TYR A 224 -7.64 -1.81 -2.02
N GLU A 225 -7.19 -1.17 -3.09
CA GLU A 225 -7.63 -1.39 -4.45
C GLU A 225 -6.41 -1.89 -5.23
N TYR A 226 -6.57 -2.96 -6.01
CA TYR A 226 -5.56 -3.41 -6.95
C TYR A 226 -6.10 -3.27 -8.36
N LEU A 227 -5.43 -2.43 -9.15
CA LEU A 227 -5.73 -2.22 -10.56
C LEU A 227 -4.80 -3.08 -11.40
N LEU A 228 -5.38 -3.94 -12.23
CA LEU A 228 -4.64 -4.67 -13.25
C LEU A 228 -5.26 -4.43 -14.64
N PRO A 229 -4.45 -4.40 -15.70
CA PRO A 229 -4.97 -4.48 -17.06
C PRO A 229 -5.72 -5.80 -17.27
N SER A 230 -6.84 -5.78 -17.98
CA SER A 230 -7.62 -6.97 -18.23
C SER A 230 -6.84 -8.03 -19.00
N TYR A 231 -5.95 -7.61 -19.92
CA TYR A 231 -5.08 -8.52 -20.67
C TYR A 231 -4.18 -9.41 -19.81
N CYS A 232 -3.99 -9.09 -18.52
CA CYS A 232 -3.32 -9.99 -17.60
C CYS A 232 -4.08 -11.30 -17.36
N LEU A 233 -5.35 -11.40 -17.75
CA LEU A 233 -6.16 -12.62 -17.68
C LEU A 233 -6.11 -13.45 -18.96
N ILE A 234 -5.34 -13.01 -19.99
CA ILE A 234 -5.13 -13.80 -21.20
C ILE A 234 -4.33 -15.08 -20.85
N PRO A 235 -4.76 -16.25 -21.34
CA PRO A 235 -4.04 -17.51 -21.11
C PRO A 235 -2.63 -17.49 -21.72
N PRO A 236 -1.71 -18.35 -21.25
CA PRO A 236 -0.39 -18.49 -21.85
C PRO A 236 -0.49 -18.95 -23.32
N HIS A 237 0.45 -18.50 -24.16
CA HIS A 237 0.50 -18.89 -25.57
C HIS A 237 0.91 -20.36 -25.69
N LYS A 238 0.40 -21.09 -26.70
CA LYS A 238 0.70 -22.52 -26.93
C LYS A 238 2.19 -22.91 -26.89
N ASP A 239 3.06 -22.01 -27.35
CA ASP A 239 4.49 -22.27 -27.41
C ASP A 239 5.23 -21.93 -26.11
N ASP A 240 4.58 -21.24 -25.17
CA ASP A 240 5.19 -20.85 -23.90
C ASP A 240 5.36 -22.09 -22.98
N PRO A 241 6.44 -22.16 -22.19
CA PRO A 241 6.70 -23.26 -21.26
C PRO A 241 5.51 -23.61 -20.34
N LEU A 242 4.83 -22.59 -19.81
CA LEU A 242 3.69 -22.81 -18.92
C LEU A 242 2.52 -23.52 -19.63
N ALA A 243 2.20 -23.14 -20.87
CA ALA A 243 1.15 -23.80 -21.65
C ALA A 243 1.50 -25.27 -21.94
N LYS A 244 2.77 -25.54 -22.33
CA LYS A 244 3.25 -26.91 -22.58
C LYS A 244 3.16 -27.79 -21.33
N HIS A 245 3.46 -27.23 -20.15
CA HIS A 245 3.28 -27.95 -18.90
C HIS A 245 1.81 -28.23 -18.58
N LEU A 246 0.91 -27.27 -18.86
CA LEU A 246 -0.53 -27.44 -18.70
C LEU A 246 -1.11 -28.50 -19.65
N ASP A 247 -0.64 -28.55 -20.90
CA ASP A 247 -1.07 -29.57 -21.87
C ASP A 247 -0.75 -31.00 -21.40
N ILE A 248 0.33 -31.17 -20.63
CA ILE A 248 0.72 -32.47 -20.03
C ILE A 248 -0.07 -32.75 -18.75
N SER A 249 -0.15 -31.78 -17.85
CA SER A 249 -0.72 -31.98 -16.50
C SER A 249 -2.25 -31.94 -16.46
N SER A 250 -2.85 -31.14 -17.34
CA SER A 250 -4.26 -30.72 -17.34
C SER A 250 -4.80 -30.56 -18.78
N PRO A 251 -4.92 -31.63 -19.59
CA PRO A 251 -5.22 -31.50 -21.03
C PRO A 251 -6.52 -30.73 -21.36
N ASP A 252 -7.45 -30.65 -20.41
CA ASP A 252 -8.74 -29.95 -20.50
C ASP A 252 -8.68 -28.44 -20.17
N TRP A 253 -7.52 -27.92 -19.77
CA TRP A 253 -7.39 -26.54 -19.28
C TRP A 253 -7.85 -25.49 -20.30
N ARG A 254 -7.58 -25.69 -21.60
CA ARG A 254 -8.00 -24.79 -22.68
C ARG A 254 -9.51 -24.76 -22.88
N GLU A 255 -10.18 -25.90 -22.68
CA GLU A 255 -11.65 -25.99 -22.75
C GLU A 255 -12.30 -25.23 -21.59
N ILE A 256 -11.70 -25.35 -20.39
CA ILE A 256 -12.12 -24.59 -19.20
C ILE A 256 -11.96 -23.10 -19.46
N VAL A 257 -10.78 -22.68 -19.94
CA VAL A 257 -10.45 -21.28 -20.23
C VAL A 257 -11.43 -20.70 -21.26
N GLY A 258 -11.62 -21.39 -22.39
CA GLY A 258 -12.48 -20.99 -23.49
C GLY A 258 -11.69 -20.76 -24.78
N GLN A 259 -12.35 -20.99 -25.91
CA GLN A 259 -11.73 -20.92 -27.23
C GLN A 259 -11.31 -19.48 -27.60
N ASP A 260 -12.14 -18.48 -27.30
CA ASP A 260 -11.87 -17.09 -27.71
C ASP A 260 -10.59 -16.53 -27.05
N PRO A 261 -10.41 -16.60 -25.72
CA PRO A 261 -9.15 -16.16 -25.09
C PRO A 261 -7.92 -16.95 -25.58
N CYS A 262 -8.07 -18.26 -25.80
CA CYS A 262 -6.97 -19.10 -26.32
C CYS A 262 -6.59 -18.70 -27.75
N SER A 263 -7.57 -18.49 -28.63
CA SER A 263 -7.34 -18.07 -30.02
C SER A 263 -6.67 -16.70 -30.08
N PHE A 264 -7.04 -15.78 -29.18
CA PHE A 264 -6.38 -14.50 -29.06
C PHE A 264 -4.93 -14.65 -28.58
N ALA A 265 -4.68 -15.50 -27.59
CA ALA A 265 -3.32 -15.77 -27.13
C ALA A 265 -2.48 -16.30 -28.30
N ASP A 266 -2.92 -17.37 -28.96
CA ASP A 266 -2.23 -18.10 -30.03
C ASP A 266 -2.09 -17.33 -31.36
N ALA A 267 -2.80 -16.22 -31.53
CA ALA A 267 -2.64 -15.30 -32.65
C ALA A 267 -1.41 -14.37 -32.50
N ARG A 268 -0.53 -14.61 -31.51
CA ARG A 268 0.74 -13.88 -31.37
C ARG A 268 1.61 -14.13 -32.59
N PHE A 269 2.10 -13.06 -33.22
CA PHE A 269 3.09 -13.18 -34.29
C PHE A 269 4.41 -13.73 -33.73
N PRO A 270 5.18 -14.53 -34.50
CA PRO A 270 6.51 -14.97 -34.07
C PRO A 270 7.38 -13.75 -33.72
N MET A 271 7.84 -13.72 -32.48
CA MET A 271 8.67 -12.65 -31.96
C MET A 271 10.13 -12.93 -32.37
N PRO A 272 10.84 -11.96 -32.97
CA PRO A 272 12.29 -12.08 -33.09
C PRO A 272 12.90 -12.00 -31.69
N THR A 273 13.72 -12.99 -31.32
CA THR A 273 14.56 -12.94 -30.12
C THR A 273 15.67 -11.93 -30.38
N SER A 274 15.57 -10.73 -29.82
CA SER A 274 16.70 -9.80 -29.76
C SER A 274 17.25 -9.78 -28.34
N ASP A 275 18.56 -10.00 -28.21
CA ASP A 275 19.28 -10.17 -26.94
C ASP A 275 19.43 -8.88 -26.10
N GLU A 276 18.78 -7.78 -26.48
CA GLU A 276 18.91 -6.50 -25.80
C GLU A 276 17.54 -5.95 -25.41
N GLY A 277 17.42 -5.47 -24.16
CA GLY A 277 16.20 -4.91 -23.57
C GLY A 277 15.67 -3.63 -24.21
N GLU A 278 16.05 -3.33 -25.46
CA GLU A 278 15.37 -2.38 -26.33
C GLU A 278 14.16 -3.08 -26.98
N VAL A 279 12.99 -2.45 -26.86
CA VAL A 279 11.78 -2.97 -27.49
C VAL A 279 11.94 -2.82 -29.01
N ASP A 280 12.20 -3.93 -29.72
CA ASP A 280 12.20 -3.94 -31.19
C ASP A 280 10.88 -3.31 -31.66
N PRO A 281 10.91 -2.31 -32.57
CA PRO A 281 9.72 -1.68 -33.14
C PRO A 281 8.65 -2.66 -33.65
N LYS A 282 9.02 -3.91 -33.97
CA LYS A 282 8.10 -4.99 -34.37
C LYS A 282 7.30 -5.58 -33.20
N VAL A 283 7.84 -5.57 -31.98
CA VAL A 283 7.19 -6.07 -30.75
C VAL A 283 6.11 -5.10 -30.25
N ARG A 284 6.23 -3.82 -30.62
CA ARG A 284 5.23 -2.77 -30.35
C ARG A 284 3.80 -3.20 -30.71
N GLY A 285 3.64 -3.90 -31.83
CA GLY A 285 2.33 -4.40 -32.28
C GLY A 285 1.69 -5.41 -31.32
N GLU A 286 2.47 -6.23 -30.60
CA GLU A 286 1.92 -7.17 -29.62
C GLU A 286 1.39 -6.44 -28.38
N TYR A 287 2.13 -5.44 -27.88
CA TYR A 287 1.67 -4.62 -26.77
C TYR A 287 0.36 -3.92 -27.13
N GLU A 288 0.30 -3.27 -28.29
CA GLU A 288 -0.91 -2.60 -28.79
C GLU A 288 -2.08 -3.58 -28.98
N ARG A 289 -1.82 -4.78 -29.47
CA ARG A 289 -2.82 -5.85 -29.60
C ARG A 289 -3.40 -6.24 -28.24
N LYS A 290 -2.55 -6.54 -27.25
CA LYS A 290 -2.98 -6.91 -25.88
C LYS A 290 -3.75 -5.77 -25.20
N ARG A 291 -3.33 -4.52 -25.38
CA ARG A 291 -4.05 -3.35 -24.81
C ARG A 291 -5.49 -3.25 -25.33
N LYS A 292 -5.74 -3.65 -26.58
CA LYS A 292 -7.07 -3.69 -27.21
C LYS A 292 -7.92 -4.90 -26.79
N TRP A 293 -7.37 -5.87 -26.08
CA TRP A 293 -8.14 -7.01 -25.59
C TRP A 293 -9.17 -6.57 -24.54
N ARG A 294 -10.33 -7.22 -24.55
CA ARG A 294 -11.42 -6.98 -23.60
C ARG A 294 -11.79 -8.31 -22.96
N VAL A 295 -11.93 -8.30 -21.63
CA VAL A 295 -12.25 -9.51 -20.88
C VAL A 295 -13.70 -9.91 -21.14
N ASP A 296 -13.92 -11.19 -21.43
CA ASP A 296 -15.26 -11.74 -21.54
C ASP A 296 -15.87 -12.03 -20.16
N GLU A 297 -17.20 -12.11 -20.11
CA GLU A 297 -17.92 -12.30 -18.84
C GLU A 297 -17.58 -13.64 -18.17
N LYS A 298 -17.31 -14.71 -18.94
CA LYS A 298 -16.95 -16.02 -18.38
C LYS A 298 -15.59 -15.97 -17.69
N THR A 299 -14.59 -15.33 -18.31
CA THR A 299 -13.26 -15.14 -17.72
C THR A 299 -13.34 -14.25 -16.48
N LEU A 300 -14.10 -13.16 -16.53
CA LEU A 300 -14.29 -12.26 -15.39
C LEU A 300 -15.00 -12.94 -14.22
N ASN A 301 -16.03 -13.74 -14.48
CA ASN A 301 -16.74 -14.50 -13.44
C ASN A 301 -15.85 -15.57 -12.81
N ARG A 302 -15.01 -16.27 -13.59
CA ARG A 302 -14.00 -17.18 -13.02
C ARG A 302 -13.05 -16.44 -12.08
N PHE A 303 -12.57 -15.26 -12.48
CA PHE A 303 -11.70 -14.44 -11.64
C PHE A 303 -12.41 -13.99 -10.35
N ARG A 304 -13.69 -13.59 -10.43
CA ARG A 304 -14.53 -13.27 -9.26
C ARG A 304 -14.67 -14.45 -8.31
N ASP A 305 -14.96 -15.64 -8.83
CA ASP A 305 -15.14 -16.86 -8.03
C ASP A 305 -13.86 -17.25 -7.29
N ILE A 306 -12.71 -17.09 -7.95
CA ILE A 306 -11.38 -17.29 -7.36
C ILE A 306 -11.15 -16.26 -6.24
N VAL A 307 -11.29 -14.96 -6.53
CA VAL A 307 -11.07 -13.89 -5.53
C VAL A 307 -11.99 -14.07 -4.31
N ALA A 308 -13.22 -14.54 -4.50
CA ALA A 308 -14.18 -14.78 -3.43
C ALA A 308 -13.71 -15.81 -2.39
N GLN A 309 -12.86 -16.78 -2.78
CA GLN A 309 -12.34 -17.81 -1.85
C GLN A 309 -11.43 -17.24 -0.76
N TYR A 310 -10.88 -16.05 -0.94
CA TYR A 310 -10.09 -15.38 0.09
C TYR A 310 -10.92 -14.84 1.25
N LYS A 311 -12.25 -14.76 1.12
CA LYS A 311 -13.14 -14.22 2.15
C LYS A 311 -13.10 -15.07 3.41
N GLY A 312 -13.08 -14.44 4.57
CA GLY A 312 -13.04 -15.13 5.85
C GLY A 312 -11.64 -15.19 6.46
N THR A 313 -11.49 -16.07 7.46
CA THR A 313 -10.24 -16.23 8.22
C THR A 313 -9.46 -17.42 7.68
N HIS A 314 -8.30 -17.17 7.09
CA HIS A 314 -7.45 -18.21 6.50
C HIS A 314 -6.01 -18.11 6.99
N ASN A 315 -5.24 -19.19 6.77
CA ASN A 315 -3.80 -19.19 7.00
C ASN A 315 -3.08 -18.72 5.73
N PHE A 316 -2.57 -17.48 5.75
CA PHE A 316 -1.90 -16.85 4.62
C PHE A 316 -0.38 -17.11 4.61
N TYR A 317 0.08 -18.23 5.18
CA TYR A 317 1.49 -18.62 5.26
C TYR A 317 2.22 -18.59 3.90
N ASN A 318 1.60 -19.11 2.84
CA ASN A 318 2.18 -19.11 1.49
C ASN A 318 2.13 -17.72 0.81
N TYR A 319 1.37 -16.78 1.37
CA TYR A 319 1.17 -15.43 0.85
C TYR A 319 2.09 -14.41 1.53
N THR A 320 3.08 -14.84 2.30
CA THR A 320 4.07 -13.97 2.93
C THR A 320 5.44 -14.63 2.90
N VAL A 321 6.47 -13.85 3.23
CA VAL A 321 7.85 -14.30 3.42
C VAL A 321 8.20 -14.41 4.90
N GLY A 322 9.21 -15.21 5.23
CA GLY A 322 9.87 -15.21 6.54
C GLY A 322 9.02 -15.66 7.73
N LYS A 323 7.88 -16.32 7.50
CA LYS A 323 6.94 -16.75 8.54
C LYS A 323 6.68 -18.24 8.46
N PRO A 324 6.70 -18.99 9.57
CA PRO A 324 6.38 -20.42 9.57
C PRO A 324 4.87 -20.66 9.58
N PHE A 325 4.44 -21.83 9.08
CA PHE A 325 3.02 -22.19 8.94
C PHE A 325 2.23 -22.12 10.26
N ASN A 326 2.89 -22.50 11.37
CA ASN A 326 2.26 -22.55 12.70
C ASN A 326 2.23 -21.20 13.44
N ASP A 327 2.74 -20.11 12.85
CA ASP A 327 2.69 -18.78 13.47
C ASP A 327 1.23 -18.31 13.57
N ARG A 328 0.79 -17.89 14.76
CA ARG A 328 -0.55 -17.27 14.90
C ARG A 328 -0.67 -16.02 14.04
N ALA A 329 0.44 -15.34 13.80
CA ALA A 329 0.53 -14.15 12.98
C ALA A 329 0.42 -14.43 11.47
N VAL A 330 0.25 -15.66 10.97
CA VAL A 330 -0.10 -15.90 9.55
C VAL A 330 -1.61 -16.02 9.29
N LYS A 331 -2.42 -16.14 10.34
CA LYS A 331 -3.88 -16.10 10.22
C LYS A 331 -4.37 -14.67 10.01
N ARG A 332 -5.13 -14.43 8.95
CA ARG A 332 -5.70 -13.12 8.63
C ARG A 332 -7.15 -13.23 8.22
N PHE A 333 -7.90 -12.17 8.47
CA PHE A 333 -9.33 -12.08 8.20
C PHE A 333 -9.62 -11.07 7.09
N MET A 334 -10.11 -11.58 5.96
CA MET A 334 -10.61 -10.78 4.86
C MET A 334 -12.11 -10.55 5.06
N ILE A 335 -12.49 -9.28 5.17
CA ILE A 335 -13.85 -8.83 5.51
C ILE A 335 -14.72 -8.82 4.26
N ARG A 336 -14.26 -8.12 3.21
CA ARG A 336 -14.95 -7.96 1.93
C ARG A 336 -13.95 -7.95 0.79
N LEU A 337 -14.31 -8.61 -0.30
CA LEU A 337 -13.54 -8.71 -1.54
C LEU A 337 -14.51 -8.48 -2.69
N GLU A 338 -14.17 -7.58 -3.60
CA GLU A 338 -15.06 -7.20 -4.70
C GLU A 338 -14.24 -6.91 -5.96
N VAL A 339 -14.59 -7.58 -7.05
CA VAL A 339 -14.04 -7.30 -8.38
C VAL A 339 -15.06 -6.45 -9.12
N LYS A 340 -14.76 -5.16 -9.29
CA LYS A 340 -15.62 -4.21 -9.99
C LYS A 340 -15.67 -4.50 -11.48
N GLU A 341 -16.69 -3.96 -12.16
CA GLU A 341 -16.76 -4.01 -13.62
C GLU A 341 -15.51 -3.38 -14.27
N PRO A 342 -14.97 -3.98 -15.35
CA PRO A 342 -13.85 -3.41 -16.07
C PRO A 342 -14.17 -2.03 -16.62
N LYS A 343 -13.19 -1.14 -16.62
CA LYS A 343 -13.30 0.20 -17.21
C LYS A 343 -12.18 0.46 -18.18
N VAL A 344 -12.50 1.06 -19.33
CA VAL A 344 -11.53 1.44 -20.34
C VAL A 344 -10.99 2.85 -20.02
N TYR A 345 -9.67 2.97 -19.95
CA TYR A 345 -8.97 4.24 -19.78
C TYR A 345 -7.88 4.37 -20.86
N GLY A 346 -8.11 5.25 -21.83
CA GLY A 346 -7.32 5.28 -23.06
C GLY A 346 -7.55 4.01 -23.88
N GLU A 347 -6.49 3.30 -24.23
CA GLU A 347 -6.59 2.05 -25.00
C GLU A 347 -6.77 0.80 -24.14
N ILE A 348 -6.43 0.88 -22.85
CA ILE A 348 -6.34 -0.26 -21.93
C ILE A 348 -7.63 -0.39 -21.12
N GLU A 349 -8.15 -1.60 -21.03
CA GLU A 349 -9.21 -1.97 -20.09
C GLU A 349 -8.59 -2.40 -18.75
N TRP A 350 -9.13 -1.88 -17.65
CA TRP A 350 -8.62 -2.08 -16.29
C TRP A 350 -9.67 -2.75 -15.42
N ILE A 351 -9.24 -3.73 -14.64
CA ILE A 351 -10.04 -4.41 -13.63
C ILE A 351 -9.60 -3.91 -12.25
N SER A 352 -10.58 -3.48 -11.45
CA SER A 352 -10.36 -3.02 -10.08
C SER A 352 -10.78 -4.09 -9.08
N VAL A 353 -9.84 -4.59 -8.28
CA VAL A 353 -10.09 -5.52 -7.19
C VAL A 353 -9.99 -4.77 -5.86
N GLN A 354 -11.13 -4.58 -5.18
CA GLN A 354 -11.18 -4.00 -3.85
C GLN A 354 -11.03 -5.09 -2.78
N ILE A 355 -10.08 -4.91 -1.88
CA ILE A 355 -9.73 -5.85 -0.81
C ILE A 355 -9.84 -5.13 0.53
N HIS A 356 -10.84 -5.49 1.32
CA HIS A 356 -11.03 -5.01 2.69
C HIS A 356 -10.66 -6.12 3.67
N GLY A 357 -9.59 -5.89 4.44
CA GLY A 357 -9.09 -6.84 5.41
C GLY A 357 -8.74 -6.17 6.73
N GLN A 358 -8.79 -6.93 7.81
CA GLN A 358 -8.45 -6.42 9.15
C GLN A 358 -6.97 -5.99 9.24
N SER A 359 -6.07 -6.83 8.72
CA SER A 359 -4.65 -6.54 8.61
C SER A 359 -4.03 -7.36 7.48
N PHE A 360 -2.88 -6.92 7.01
CA PHE A 360 -2.15 -7.55 5.91
C PHE A 360 -0.69 -7.77 6.31
N MET A 361 -0.12 -8.89 5.88
CA MET A 361 1.30 -9.18 5.97
C MET A 361 2.06 -8.58 4.79
N LEU A 362 3.39 -8.60 4.88
CA LEU A 362 4.27 -8.20 3.79
C LEU A 362 3.93 -9.03 2.53
N HIS A 363 3.77 -8.35 1.40
CA HIS A 363 3.45 -8.93 0.08
C HIS A 363 2.11 -9.67 -0.05
N GLN A 364 1.32 -9.78 1.01
CA GLN A 364 0.10 -10.61 1.03
C GLN A 364 -0.86 -10.28 -0.11
N ILE A 365 -1.19 -9.00 -0.30
CA ILE A 365 -2.14 -8.59 -1.35
C ILE A 365 -1.59 -8.91 -2.75
N ARG A 366 -0.31 -8.62 -2.99
CA ARG A 366 0.33 -8.85 -4.29
C ARG A 366 0.40 -10.35 -4.63
N LYS A 367 0.65 -11.21 -3.63
CA LYS A 367 0.61 -12.67 -3.80
C LYS A 367 -0.82 -13.20 -3.99
N MET A 368 -1.80 -12.64 -3.28
CA MET A 368 -3.22 -12.99 -3.47
C MET A 368 -3.68 -12.68 -4.89
N ILE A 369 -3.37 -11.48 -5.38
CA ILE A 369 -3.72 -11.07 -6.74
C ILE A 369 -2.98 -11.92 -7.78
N SER A 370 -1.68 -12.17 -7.60
CA SER A 370 -0.90 -13.05 -8.48
C SER A 370 -1.50 -14.44 -8.59
N MET A 371 -1.79 -15.10 -7.46
CA MET A 371 -2.42 -16.42 -7.45
C MET A 371 -3.78 -16.39 -8.17
N ALA A 372 -4.61 -15.36 -7.92
CA ALA A 372 -5.91 -15.25 -8.58
C ALA A 372 -5.79 -15.05 -10.10
N MET A 373 -4.85 -14.21 -10.54
CA MET A 373 -4.58 -13.99 -11.97
C MET A 373 -4.12 -15.29 -12.62
N LEU A 374 -3.10 -15.93 -12.05
CA LEU A 374 -2.52 -17.14 -12.60
C LEU A 374 -3.56 -18.28 -12.65
N ALA A 375 -4.30 -18.53 -11.56
CA ALA A 375 -5.35 -19.54 -11.53
C ALA A 375 -6.45 -19.28 -12.58
N CYS A 376 -6.82 -18.02 -12.81
CA CYS A 376 -7.80 -17.65 -13.84
C CYS A 376 -7.29 -17.98 -15.25
N ARG A 377 -6.04 -17.61 -15.55
CA ARG A 377 -5.36 -17.80 -16.85
C ARG A 377 -5.15 -19.27 -17.20
N THR A 378 -4.86 -20.10 -16.20
CA THR A 378 -4.58 -21.53 -16.37
C THR A 378 -5.82 -22.41 -16.25
N GLY A 379 -7.01 -21.82 -16.07
CA GLY A 379 -8.25 -22.58 -15.89
C GLY A 379 -8.29 -23.38 -14.59
N SER A 380 -7.51 -23.00 -13.58
CA SER A 380 -7.54 -23.67 -12.28
C SER A 380 -8.84 -23.40 -11.54
N PRO A 381 -9.42 -24.42 -10.88
CA PRO A 381 -10.71 -24.26 -10.20
C PRO A 381 -10.56 -23.42 -8.93
N PRO A 382 -11.62 -22.70 -8.48
CA PRO A 382 -11.60 -21.97 -7.22
C PRO A 382 -11.23 -22.84 -6.00
N SER A 383 -11.49 -24.15 -6.05
CA SER A 383 -11.12 -25.11 -5.01
C SER A 383 -9.62 -25.23 -4.76
N LEU A 384 -8.76 -24.77 -5.69
CA LEU A 384 -7.31 -24.72 -5.47
C LEU A 384 -6.94 -23.78 -4.32
N LEU A 385 -7.65 -22.66 -4.14
CA LEU A 385 -7.27 -21.64 -3.15
C LEU A 385 -7.31 -22.15 -1.70
N PRO A 386 -8.36 -22.87 -1.26
CA PRO A 386 -8.35 -23.55 0.03
C PRO A 386 -7.11 -24.42 0.27
N GLU A 387 -6.62 -25.15 -0.73
CA GLU A 387 -5.41 -25.98 -0.62
C GLU A 387 -4.15 -25.12 -0.37
N THR A 388 -4.09 -23.91 -0.94
CA THR A 388 -2.95 -23.00 -0.75
C THR A 388 -2.83 -22.45 0.68
N PHE A 389 -3.90 -22.52 1.49
CA PHE A 389 -3.87 -22.19 2.92
C PHE A 389 -3.38 -23.35 3.79
N GLY A 390 -3.18 -24.52 3.18
CA GLY A 390 -2.67 -25.72 3.84
C GLY A 390 -1.18 -25.64 4.19
N PRO A 391 -0.65 -26.71 4.81
CA PRO A 391 0.74 -26.77 5.26
C PRO A 391 1.75 -26.97 4.13
N LYS A 392 1.28 -27.36 2.93
CA LYS A 392 2.14 -27.53 1.74
C LYS A 392 2.74 -26.17 1.37
N LYS A 393 4.07 -26.10 1.38
CA LYS A 393 4.80 -24.88 1.05
C LYS A 393 4.88 -24.75 -0.47
N ILE A 394 4.30 -23.68 -1.00
CA ILE A 394 4.35 -23.38 -2.43
C ILE A 394 4.94 -22.00 -2.68
N HIS A 395 5.53 -21.82 -3.85
CA HIS A 395 6.02 -20.53 -4.30
C HIS A 395 4.90 -19.79 -5.03
N ILE A 396 4.40 -18.72 -4.43
CA ILE A 396 3.43 -17.81 -5.05
C ILE A 396 4.19 -16.57 -5.52
N PRO A 397 4.30 -16.32 -6.84
CA PRO A 397 4.97 -15.14 -7.37
C PRO A 397 4.30 -13.85 -6.88
N LYS A 398 5.07 -12.76 -6.81
CA LYS A 398 4.55 -11.47 -6.37
C LYS A 398 4.10 -10.64 -7.56
N ALA A 399 2.82 -10.25 -7.62
CA ALA A 399 2.33 -9.34 -8.66
C ALA A 399 3.04 -7.97 -8.60
N PRO A 400 3.08 -7.17 -9.68
CA PRO A 400 3.71 -5.85 -9.66
C PRO A 400 3.18 -4.91 -8.57
N PRO A 401 4.00 -4.02 -7.99
CA PRO A 401 3.53 -3.05 -7.00
C PRO A 401 2.71 -1.92 -7.63
N LEU A 402 2.90 -1.65 -8.93
CA LEU A 402 2.28 -0.56 -9.68
C LEU A 402 0.75 -0.53 -9.52
N GLY A 403 0.09 -1.69 -9.54
CA GLY A 403 -1.36 -1.79 -9.41
C GLY A 403 -1.90 -1.56 -8.00
N LEU A 404 -1.05 -1.57 -6.97
CA LEU A 404 -1.48 -1.55 -5.58
C LEU A 404 -1.72 -0.11 -5.08
N LEU A 405 -2.94 0.12 -4.58
CA LEU A 405 -3.38 1.39 -4.02
C LEU A 405 -3.99 1.15 -2.63
N LEU A 406 -3.54 1.90 -1.62
CA LEU A 406 -4.26 2.01 -0.35
C LEU A 406 -5.41 3.02 -0.51
N GLU A 407 -6.66 2.56 -0.37
CA GLU A 407 -7.83 3.46 -0.39
C GLU A 407 -7.94 4.24 0.90
N ALA A 408 -8.11 3.53 2.02
CA ALA A 408 -8.14 4.15 3.34
C ALA A 408 -8.02 3.12 4.47
N PRO A 409 -7.32 3.43 5.57
CA PRO A 409 -7.50 2.77 6.85
C PRO A 409 -8.85 3.14 7.49
N GLN A 410 -9.47 2.18 8.18
CA GLN A 410 -10.76 2.34 8.86
C GLN A 410 -10.56 2.43 10.38
N PHE A 411 -11.29 3.34 11.01
CA PHE A 411 -11.21 3.64 12.45
C PHE A 411 -12.57 3.53 13.14
N GLY A 412 -13.44 2.62 12.69
CA GLY A 412 -14.82 2.49 13.19
C GLY A 412 -14.91 2.36 14.71
N VAL A 413 -14.15 1.44 15.31
CA VAL A 413 -14.16 1.22 16.77
C VAL A 413 -13.66 2.45 17.53
N TYR A 414 -12.66 3.14 16.99
CA TYR A 414 -12.18 4.39 17.57
C TYR A 414 -13.23 5.49 17.48
N ASN A 415 -13.85 5.65 16.31
CA ASN A 415 -14.86 6.66 16.03
C ASN A 415 -16.10 6.46 16.92
N ASP A 416 -16.58 5.23 17.09
CA ASP A 416 -17.69 4.91 17.98
C ASP A 416 -17.40 5.31 19.43
N ARG A 417 -16.18 5.01 19.92
CA ARG A 417 -15.76 5.34 21.28
C ARG A 417 -15.71 6.84 21.56
N ILE A 418 -15.32 7.66 20.58
CA ILE A 418 -15.27 9.11 20.75
C ILE A 418 -16.66 9.74 20.64
N THR A 419 -17.50 9.29 19.69
CA THR A 419 -18.85 9.82 19.50
C THR A 419 -19.76 9.49 20.68
N GLN A 420 -19.64 8.28 21.23
CA GLN A 420 -20.43 7.84 22.39
C GLN A 420 -19.83 8.27 23.74
N LYS A 421 -18.69 9.00 23.74
CA LYS A 421 -17.97 9.47 24.95
C LYS A 421 -17.65 8.36 25.97
N LEU A 422 -17.53 7.10 25.51
CA LEU A 422 -17.39 5.89 26.35
C LEU A 422 -16.12 5.84 27.23
N ASN A 423 -15.15 6.73 26.99
CA ASN A 423 -13.89 6.80 27.73
C ASN A 423 -13.81 7.97 28.71
N GLY A 424 -14.95 8.52 29.17
CA GLY A 424 -14.96 9.71 30.02
C GLY A 424 -14.46 10.98 29.31
N ILE A 425 -14.63 11.01 27.98
CA ILE A 425 -14.21 12.14 27.15
C ILE A 425 -15.19 13.29 27.40
N THR A 426 -14.68 14.39 27.95
CA THR A 426 -15.48 15.58 28.27
C THR A 426 -15.55 16.59 27.12
N GLU A 427 -14.55 16.59 26.24
CA GLU A 427 -14.46 17.49 25.07
C GLU A 427 -14.99 16.81 23.81
N ASP A 428 -15.76 17.52 23.00
CA ASP A 428 -16.16 17.02 21.67
C ASP A 428 -14.93 16.86 20.76
N ARG A 429 -14.92 15.78 19.97
CA ARG A 429 -13.84 15.40 19.07
C ARG A 429 -14.42 14.81 17.80
N ASP A 430 -13.86 15.21 16.67
CA ASP A 430 -14.33 14.71 15.39
C ASP A 430 -13.83 13.28 15.13
N PRO A 431 -14.61 12.47 14.41
CA PRO A 431 -14.18 11.16 13.96
C PRO A 431 -13.04 11.26 12.95
N VAL A 432 -12.14 10.27 12.95
CA VAL A 432 -11.14 10.12 11.89
C VAL A 432 -11.83 9.46 10.70
N ASN A 433 -12.25 10.28 9.74
CA ASN A 433 -12.98 9.85 8.56
C ASN A 433 -12.53 10.64 7.31
N PHE A 434 -12.42 9.96 6.18
CA PHE A 434 -12.10 10.55 4.87
C PHE A 434 -13.35 11.05 4.12
N GLY A 435 -14.57 10.78 4.61
CA GLY A 435 -15.81 11.09 3.90
C GLY A 435 -16.00 12.56 3.53
N LEU A 436 -15.46 13.49 4.32
CA LEU A 436 -15.50 14.93 4.01
C LEU A 436 -14.65 15.32 2.80
N TYR A 437 -13.71 14.45 2.39
CA TYR A 437 -12.73 14.69 1.35
C TYR A 437 -12.90 13.72 0.17
N ALA A 438 -14.05 13.05 0.07
CA ALA A 438 -14.26 11.96 -0.87
C ALA A 438 -14.11 12.42 -2.34
N ASP A 439 -14.63 13.61 -2.65
CA ASP A 439 -14.59 14.18 -4.00
C ASP A 439 -13.17 14.62 -4.37
N GLU A 440 -12.45 15.27 -3.45
CA GLU A 440 -11.05 15.67 -3.64
C GLU A 440 -10.12 14.46 -3.75
N ILE A 441 -10.36 13.42 -2.95
CA ILE A 441 -9.63 12.14 -3.03
C ILE A 441 -9.89 11.49 -4.38
N TYR A 442 -11.14 11.47 -4.86
CA TYR A 442 -11.46 10.90 -6.17
C TYR A 442 -10.78 11.67 -7.30
N ALA A 443 -10.86 13.00 -7.30
CA ALA A 443 -10.18 13.85 -8.27
C ALA A 443 -8.66 13.61 -8.27
N PHE A 444 -8.06 13.47 -7.10
CA PHE A 444 -6.64 13.15 -6.95
C PHE A 444 -6.30 11.75 -7.44
N LYS A 445 -7.13 10.74 -7.17
CA LYS A 445 -6.93 9.38 -7.69
C LYS A 445 -6.88 9.38 -9.22
N VAL A 446 -7.84 10.04 -9.86
CA VAL A 446 -7.91 10.11 -11.32
C VAL A 446 -6.67 10.81 -11.87
N LYS A 447 -6.34 12.00 -11.36
CA LYS A 447 -5.25 12.84 -11.87
C LYS A 447 -3.85 12.29 -11.58
N TRP A 448 -3.60 11.81 -10.37
CA TRP A 448 -2.22 11.50 -9.94
C TRP A 448 -1.92 10.01 -9.85
N ILE A 449 -2.93 9.17 -9.58
CA ILE A 449 -2.70 7.74 -9.37
C ILE A 449 -3.01 6.98 -10.66
N TYR A 450 -4.22 7.10 -11.20
CA TYR A 450 -4.65 6.36 -12.38
C TYR A 450 -3.93 6.82 -13.65
N GLU A 451 -3.67 8.12 -13.79
CA GLU A 451 -2.88 8.65 -14.89
C GLU A 451 -1.43 8.14 -14.86
N MET A 452 -0.77 8.19 -13.69
CA MET A 452 0.60 7.69 -13.53
C MET A 452 0.70 6.19 -13.74
N LEU A 453 -0.24 5.42 -13.17
CA LEU A 453 -0.32 3.98 -13.37
C LEU A 453 -0.46 3.62 -14.85
N ARG A 454 -1.30 4.36 -15.59
CA ARG A 454 -1.46 4.18 -17.04
C ARG A 454 -0.17 4.54 -17.80
N LYS A 455 0.42 5.70 -17.49
CA LYS A 455 1.66 6.16 -18.12
C LYS A 455 2.80 5.16 -17.92
N GLU A 456 3.00 4.69 -16.69
CA GLU A 456 4.04 3.71 -16.39
C GLU A 456 3.81 2.38 -17.09
N GLU A 457 2.56 1.91 -17.23
CA GLU A 457 2.29 0.69 -18.01
C GLU A 457 2.51 0.91 -19.51
N LEU A 458 2.16 2.07 -20.06
CA LEU A 458 2.37 2.39 -21.47
C LEU A 458 3.86 2.47 -21.84
N GLU A 459 4.68 3.06 -20.97
CA GLU A 459 6.11 3.28 -21.19
C GLU A 459 6.95 2.04 -20.84
N LYS A 460 6.69 1.42 -19.69
CA LYS A 460 7.56 0.36 -19.15
C LYS A 460 7.02 -1.05 -19.37
N ASN A 461 5.73 -1.20 -19.69
CA ASN A 461 5.03 -2.48 -19.88
C ASN A 461 5.22 -3.42 -18.67
N VAL A 462 5.03 -2.90 -17.45
CA VAL A 462 5.33 -3.59 -16.18
C VAL A 462 4.52 -4.88 -16.04
N PHE A 463 3.21 -4.81 -16.27
CA PHE A 463 2.35 -5.98 -16.18
C PHE A 463 2.63 -6.97 -17.29
N HIS A 464 2.87 -6.50 -18.52
CA HIS A 464 3.19 -7.40 -19.62
C HIS A 464 4.48 -8.19 -19.36
N LYS A 465 5.56 -7.49 -18.99
CA LYS A 465 6.86 -8.13 -18.68
C LYS A 465 6.71 -9.16 -17.57
N TRP A 466 5.92 -8.83 -16.54
CA TRP A 466 5.64 -9.76 -15.45
C TRP A 466 4.87 -11.01 -15.93
N ILE A 467 3.83 -10.86 -16.75
CA ILE A 467 3.07 -12.00 -17.31
C ILE A 467 3.97 -12.88 -18.19
N GLN A 468 4.76 -12.27 -19.07
CA GLN A 468 5.70 -12.99 -19.93
C GLN A 468 6.73 -13.77 -19.11
N MET A 469 7.23 -13.18 -18.02
CA MET A 469 8.11 -13.88 -17.08
C MET A 469 7.42 -15.11 -16.48
N MET A 470 6.15 -15.00 -16.08
CA MET A 470 5.39 -16.14 -15.53
C MET A 470 5.20 -17.26 -16.56
N ASP A 471 4.94 -16.90 -17.82
CA ASP A 471 4.69 -17.87 -18.89
C ASP A 471 5.97 -18.63 -19.29
N ASN A 472 7.12 -18.01 -19.09
CA ASN A 472 8.44 -18.55 -19.41
C ASN A 472 9.10 -19.32 -18.26
N ILE A 473 8.43 -19.51 -17.12
CA ILE A 473 8.96 -20.37 -16.04
C ILE A 473 9.03 -21.82 -16.54
N LYS A 474 10.25 -22.34 -16.65
CA LYS A 474 10.53 -23.69 -17.17
C LYS A 474 10.47 -24.81 -16.12
N ASN A 475 10.42 -24.46 -14.83
CA ASN A 475 10.44 -25.43 -13.73
C ASN A 475 9.02 -25.68 -13.20
N ASP A 476 8.84 -26.79 -12.46
CA ASP A 476 7.53 -27.19 -11.92
C ASP A 476 7.11 -26.38 -10.68
N SER A 477 7.72 -25.21 -10.42
CA SER A 477 7.38 -24.38 -9.25
C SER A 477 5.93 -23.89 -9.29
N LEU A 478 5.35 -23.79 -10.49
CA LEU A 478 3.94 -23.42 -10.73
C LEU A 478 3.04 -24.62 -11.05
N GLY A 479 3.50 -25.87 -10.89
CA GLY A 479 2.71 -27.07 -11.22
C GLY A 479 1.41 -27.24 -10.41
N TYR A 480 1.21 -26.44 -9.35
CA TYR A 480 -0.06 -26.36 -8.63
C TYR A 480 -1.17 -25.64 -9.43
N LEU A 481 -0.82 -24.91 -10.49
CA LEU A 481 -1.77 -24.34 -11.45
C LEU A 481 -2.22 -25.43 -12.41
N ASN A 482 -3.27 -26.16 -12.05
CA ASN A 482 -3.83 -27.26 -12.85
C ASN A 482 -5.36 -27.26 -12.81
N SER A 483 -6.00 -28.00 -13.72
CA SER A 483 -7.47 -28.11 -13.79
C SER A 483 -8.08 -28.91 -12.62
N LYS A 484 -7.27 -29.72 -11.94
CA LYS A 484 -7.70 -30.58 -10.82
C LYS A 484 -7.81 -29.83 -9.50
N GLY A 485 -7.12 -28.70 -9.35
CA GLY A 485 -7.07 -27.91 -8.12
C GLY A 485 -6.28 -28.58 -6.99
N ILE A 486 -5.29 -29.40 -7.32
CA ILE A 486 -4.48 -30.14 -6.32
C ILE A 486 -3.06 -29.61 -6.35
N ILE A 487 -2.44 -29.42 -5.19
CA ILE A 487 -1.01 -29.09 -5.07
C ILE A 487 -0.18 -30.38 -5.15
N PRO A 488 0.62 -30.60 -6.22
CA PRO A 488 1.50 -31.76 -6.37
C PRO A 488 2.67 -31.72 -5.38
N ALA A 489 3.29 -32.88 -5.14
CA ALA A 489 4.42 -32.99 -4.23
C ALA A 489 5.68 -32.29 -4.80
N GLU A 490 5.84 -32.36 -6.11
CA GLU A 490 6.94 -31.80 -6.90
C GLU A 490 7.02 -30.28 -6.72
N ALA A 491 5.87 -29.60 -6.79
CA ALA A 491 5.76 -28.15 -6.57
C ALA A 491 6.20 -27.74 -5.15
N THR A 492 6.02 -28.62 -4.16
CA THR A 492 6.47 -28.38 -2.78
C THR A 492 7.97 -28.69 -2.63
N ALA A 493 8.43 -29.79 -3.22
CA ALA A 493 9.82 -30.24 -3.12
C ALA A 493 10.82 -29.21 -3.65
N LEU A 494 10.51 -28.58 -4.80
CA LEU A 494 11.35 -27.54 -5.39
C LEU A 494 11.55 -26.34 -4.45
N VAL A 495 10.49 -25.92 -3.76
CA VAL A 495 10.56 -24.78 -2.83
C VAL A 495 11.40 -25.12 -1.61
N LEU A 496 11.22 -26.33 -1.07
CA LEU A 496 12.01 -26.81 0.07
C LEU A 496 13.49 -26.96 -0.27
N GLU A 497 13.81 -27.42 -1.49
CA GLU A 497 15.19 -27.53 -1.98
C GLU A 497 15.83 -26.15 -2.19
N GLN A 498 15.09 -25.18 -2.72
CA GLN A 498 15.58 -23.81 -2.85
C GLN A 498 15.80 -23.16 -1.47
N GLU A 499 14.88 -23.37 -0.52
CA GLU A 499 15.05 -22.88 0.85
C GLU A 499 16.24 -23.54 1.58
N SER A 500 16.49 -24.84 1.37
CA SER A 500 17.61 -25.53 2.01
C SER A 500 18.96 -25.02 1.48
N LYS A 501 19.12 -24.92 0.16
CA LYS A 501 20.31 -24.35 -0.49
C LYS A 501 20.60 -22.92 -0.02
N ARG A 502 19.55 -22.11 0.19
CA ARG A 502 19.67 -20.74 0.73
C ARG A 502 20.07 -20.69 2.19
N ARG A 503 19.51 -21.55 3.03
CA ARG A 503 19.91 -21.65 4.45
C ARG A 503 21.37 -22.07 4.58
N GLU A 504 21.84 -22.95 3.71
CA GLU A 504 23.26 -23.33 3.64
C GLU A 504 24.13 -22.15 3.19
N GLY A 505 23.72 -21.39 2.17
CA GLY A 505 24.39 -20.17 1.72
C GLY A 505 24.48 -19.07 2.78
N GLN A 506 23.37 -18.75 3.46
CA GLN A 506 23.33 -17.76 4.56
C GLN A 506 24.15 -18.21 5.77
N LYS A 507 24.24 -19.51 6.04
CA LYS A 507 25.09 -20.07 7.10
C LYS A 507 26.57 -19.93 6.76
N ALA A 508 26.95 -20.18 5.51
CA ALA A 508 28.31 -19.96 5.01
C ALA A 508 28.70 -18.46 5.00
N GLN A 509 27.77 -17.56 4.67
CA GLN A 509 27.99 -16.11 4.71
C GLN A 509 28.14 -15.57 6.15
N LYS A 510 27.34 -16.08 7.10
CA LYS A 510 27.46 -15.75 8.54
C LYS A 510 28.74 -16.27 9.18
N GLU A 511 29.31 -17.37 8.67
CA GLU A 511 30.62 -17.86 9.11
C GLU A 511 31.79 -17.04 8.52
N GLY A 512 31.53 -16.18 7.52
CA GLY A 512 32.52 -15.32 6.87
C GLY A 512 32.47 -13.81 7.19
N ALA A 513 31.39 -13.28 7.80
CA ALA A 513 31.22 -11.84 8.02
C ALA A 513 30.85 -11.49 9.48
N GLU A 514 31.74 -10.76 10.18
CA GLU A 514 31.42 -10.06 11.43
C GLU A 514 30.65 -8.76 11.15
N ALA A 515 29.40 -8.73 11.62
CA ALA A 515 28.58 -7.57 12.01
C ALA A 515 28.29 -6.46 10.97
N GLY A 516 27.10 -6.54 10.39
CA GLY A 516 26.31 -5.40 9.91
C GLY A 516 24.83 -5.78 9.95
N ALA A 517 23.98 -4.94 10.56
CA ALA A 517 22.54 -5.13 10.51
C ALA A 517 22.05 -4.64 9.15
N GLU A 518 22.01 -5.54 8.17
CA GLU A 518 21.38 -5.30 6.89
C GLU A 518 19.86 -5.27 7.06
N GLU A 519 19.22 -4.31 6.38
CA GLU A 519 17.79 -4.37 6.14
C GLU A 519 17.48 -5.70 5.47
N ILE A 520 16.49 -6.41 5.99
CA ILE A 520 15.98 -7.61 5.34
C ILE A 520 15.20 -7.13 4.12
N GLU A 521 15.91 -6.86 3.01
CA GLU A 521 15.31 -6.99 1.68
C GLU A 521 14.69 -8.39 1.64
N SER A 522 13.44 -8.48 1.18
CA SER A 522 12.73 -9.74 1.30
C SER A 522 13.33 -10.75 0.33
N ASP A 523 13.74 -11.93 0.78
CA ASP A 523 14.35 -12.99 -0.02
C ASP A 523 13.58 -13.38 -1.32
N ASP A 524 12.27 -13.12 -1.41
CA ASP A 524 11.49 -13.29 -2.66
C ASP A 524 11.86 -12.24 -3.73
N GLU A 525 12.23 -11.03 -3.30
CA GLU A 525 12.74 -9.97 -4.18
C GLU A 525 14.11 -10.31 -4.72
N GLU A 526 14.95 -11.02 -3.95
CA GLU A 526 16.22 -11.52 -4.44
C GLU A 526 16.02 -12.67 -5.43
N VAL A 527 14.99 -13.51 -5.35
CA VAL A 527 14.74 -14.53 -6.39
C VAL A 527 14.24 -13.88 -7.68
N ASP A 528 13.28 -12.95 -7.55
CA ASP A 528 12.73 -12.22 -8.69
C ASP A 528 13.82 -11.30 -9.31
N GLN A 529 14.74 -10.73 -8.51
CA GLN A 529 15.87 -9.93 -8.97
C GLN A 529 17.10 -10.76 -9.39
N GLU A 530 17.38 -11.91 -8.80
CA GLU A 530 18.45 -12.84 -9.23
C GLU A 530 18.05 -13.52 -10.52
N ALA A 531 16.78 -13.86 -10.73
CA ALA A 531 16.28 -14.26 -12.05
C ALA A 531 16.55 -13.14 -13.08
N LEU A 532 16.37 -11.88 -12.68
CA LEU A 532 16.70 -10.69 -13.46
C LEU A 532 18.22 -10.45 -13.65
N LYS A 533 19.06 -10.83 -12.68
CA LYS A 533 20.51 -10.57 -12.66
C LYS A 533 21.36 -11.73 -13.21
N ARG A 534 20.89 -12.98 -13.12
CA ARG A 534 21.67 -14.17 -13.53
C ARG A 534 21.77 -14.35 -15.04
N GLY A 535 21.04 -13.57 -15.84
CA GLY A 535 21.12 -13.70 -17.30
C GLY A 535 20.65 -15.07 -17.81
N ASP A 536 20.05 -15.91 -16.97
CA ASP A 536 19.35 -17.15 -17.37
C ASP A 536 18.02 -16.85 -18.12
N LEU A 537 17.82 -15.56 -18.46
CA LEU A 537 16.75 -14.92 -19.22
C LEU A 537 17.31 -14.26 -20.51
N GLU A 538 18.33 -14.83 -21.15
CA GLU A 538 18.44 -14.73 -22.60
C GLU A 538 17.65 -15.88 -23.21
N GLY A 539 16.46 -15.55 -23.72
CA GLY A 539 15.53 -16.48 -24.35
C GLY A 539 14.18 -15.84 -24.64
#